data_AF-A0A8J3ESZ9-F1
#
_entry.id   AF-A0A8J3ESZ9-F1
#
_cell.length_a   1.000
_cell.length_b   1.000
_cell.length_c   1.000
_cell.angle_alpha   90.00
_cell.angle_beta   90.00
_cell.angle_gamma   90.00
#
_symmetry.space_group_name_H-M   'P 1'
#
loop_
_entity.id
_entity.type
_entity.pdbx_description
1 polymer ?
#
loop_
_entity_poly.entity_id
_entity_poly.type
_entity_poly.pdbx_seq_one_letter_code
_entity_poly.pdbx_strand_id
1 'polypeptide(L)' 'MTQATFRSSAAVDGPPGYRERSGQLVTIVEEVRGDQDPDAGDDDVATLYRVRFEDGVETEAFEDELELDLTAMEEADTSA' A
#
# COMPACT_ATOMS: atom_id res chain seq x y z
N MET A 1 -9.13 7.41 -6.95
CA MET A 1 -8.51 6.97 -5.69
C MET A 1 -8.19 5.50 -5.87
N THR A 2 -6.95 5.09 -5.61
CA THR A 2 -6.53 3.70 -5.81
C THR A 2 -6.84 2.92 -4.53
N GLN A 3 -7.53 1.79 -4.66
CA GLN A 3 -7.80 0.88 -3.55
C GLN A 3 -6.86 -0.31 -3.61
N ALA A 4 -6.44 -0.77 -2.44
CA ALA A 4 -5.56 -1.93 -2.29
C ALA A 4 -6.02 -2.76 -1.08
N THR A 5 -5.74 -4.05 -1.11
CA THR A 5 -5.88 -4.89 0.07
C THR A 5 -4.57 -4.83 0.86
N PHE A 6 -4.65 -4.38 2.11
CA PHE A 6 -3.50 -4.32 2.99
C PHE A 6 -3.12 -5.72 3.43
N ARG A 7 -1.94 -6.18 3.03
CA ARG A 7 -1.35 -7.48 3.37
C ARG A 7 -0.05 -7.25 4.15
N SER A 8 -0.19 -7.04 5.46
CA SER A 8 0.98 -7.12 6.31
C SER A 8 1.30 -8.60 6.59
N SER A 9 2.26 -9.13 5.84
CA SER A 9 2.80 -10.49 6.03
C SER A 9 3.88 -10.53 7.14
N ALA A 10 4.34 -9.36 7.58
CA ALA A 10 5.46 -9.22 8.47
C ALA A 10 5.07 -9.58 9.91
N ALA A 11 5.69 -10.63 10.43
CA ALA A 11 5.89 -10.83 11.87
C ALA A 11 6.88 -9.79 12.48
N VAL A 12 7.11 -8.65 11.81
CA VAL A 12 8.22 -7.72 12.07
C VAL A 12 7.67 -6.31 12.23
N ASP A 13 7.85 -5.76 13.44
CA ASP A 13 7.80 -4.35 13.87
C ASP A 13 6.99 -3.35 13.03
N GLY A 14 5.70 -3.65 12.81
CA GLY A 14 4.70 -2.62 12.56
C GLY A 14 4.07 -2.14 13.88
N PRO A 15 3.58 -0.89 13.96
CA PRO A 15 2.66 -0.44 15.00
C PRO A 15 1.66 -1.52 15.44
N PRO A 16 1.39 -1.68 16.74
CA PRO A 16 0.53 -2.74 17.25
C PRO A 16 -0.83 -2.71 16.55
N GLY A 17 -1.18 -3.79 15.85
CA GLY A 17 -2.48 -3.98 15.21
C GLY A 17 -2.47 -4.28 13.71
N TYR A 18 -1.36 -4.13 12.98
CA TYR A 18 -1.38 -4.34 11.51
C TYR A 18 -1.62 -5.77 11.07
N ARG A 19 -1.16 -6.75 11.83
CA ARG A 19 -1.49 -8.16 11.58
C ARG A 19 -3.00 -8.44 11.67
N GLU A 20 -3.70 -7.79 12.60
CA GLU A 20 -5.14 -7.93 12.78
C GLU A 20 -5.94 -7.21 11.69
N ARG A 21 -5.31 -6.24 11.02
CA ARG A 21 -5.87 -5.45 9.92
C ARG A 21 -5.51 -6.01 8.54
N SER A 22 -4.70 -7.06 8.48
CA SER A 22 -4.38 -7.74 7.22
C SER A 22 -5.65 -8.28 6.56
N GLY A 23 -5.78 -8.06 5.25
CA GLY A 23 -6.97 -8.38 4.48
C GLY A 23 -8.04 -7.28 4.48
N GLN A 24 -7.81 -6.15 5.16
CA GLN A 24 -8.70 -4.99 5.05
C GLN A 24 -8.39 -4.19 3.80
N LEU A 25 -9.45 -3.57 3.28
CA LEU A 25 -9.38 -2.70 2.12
C LEU A 25 -8.92 -1.31 2.57
N VAL A 26 -7.89 -0.80 1.92
CA VAL A 26 -7.31 0.52 2.19
C VAL A 26 -7.33 1.37 0.93
N THR A 27 -7.41 2.68 1.13
CA THR A 27 -7.30 3.67 0.07
C THR A 27 -5.91 4.25 0.09
N ILE A 28 -5.19 4.18 -1.03
CA ILE A 28 -3.90 4.87 -1.19
C ILE A 28 -4.17 6.37 -1.30
N VAL A 29 -3.65 7.11 -0.32
CA VAL A 29 -3.81 8.56 -0.20
C VAL A 29 -2.72 9.28 -1.00
N GLU A 30 -1.47 8.88 -0.82
CA GLU A 30 -0.30 9.47 -1.47
C GLU A 30 0.89 8.49 -1.50
N GLU A 31 1.76 8.63 -2.50
CA GLU A 31 3.08 7.99 -2.52
C GLU A 31 4.02 8.77 -1.59
N VAL A 32 4.49 8.11 -0.54
CA VAL A 32 5.52 8.64 0.35
C VAL A 32 6.84 8.17 -0.25
N ARG A 33 7.47 9.02 -1.07
CA ARG A 33 8.87 8.76 -1.43
C ARG A 33 9.67 8.82 -0.13
N GLY A 34 10.09 7.66 0.36
CA GLY A 34 11.04 7.59 1.46
C GLY A 34 12.22 8.51 1.12
N ASP A 35 12.72 9.24 2.12
CA ASP A 35 13.87 10.14 2.01
C ASP A 35 14.87 9.54 1.01
N GLN A 36 15.03 10.19 -0.14
CA GLN A 36 16.00 9.77 -1.14
C GLN A 36 17.36 9.94 -0.47
N ASP A 37 17.89 8.87 0.11
CA ASP A 37 19.28 8.83 0.49
C ASP A 37 20.06 9.02 -0.82
N PRO A 38 20.80 10.14 -1.00
CA PRO A 38 21.47 10.44 -2.26
C PRO A 38 22.60 9.45 -2.58
N ASP A 39 22.97 8.59 -1.63
CA ASP A 39 23.93 7.49 -1.78
C ASP A 39 23.26 6.11 -1.95
N ALA A 40 21.93 5.99 -1.79
CA ALA A 40 21.20 4.78 -2.14
C ALA A 40 21.01 4.73 -3.66
N GLY A 41 21.56 3.70 -4.32
CA GLY A 41 21.33 3.48 -5.74
C GLY A 41 19.83 3.32 -6.04
N ASP A 42 19.40 3.81 -7.22
CA ASP A 42 18.01 3.78 -7.70
C ASP A 42 17.28 2.42 -7.61
N ASP A 43 18.00 1.31 -7.38
CA ASP A 43 17.47 -0.06 -7.37
C ASP A 43 16.95 -0.54 -6.00
N ASP A 44 17.30 0.13 -4.88
CA ASP A 44 16.97 -0.34 -3.52
C ASP A 44 15.96 0.56 -2.76
N VAL A 45 15.39 1.55 -3.42
CA VAL A 45 14.35 2.41 -2.82
C VAL A 45 12.99 1.70 -2.84
N ALA A 46 12.65 1.03 -1.74
CA ALA A 46 11.32 0.49 -1.55
C ALA A 46 10.27 1.63 -1.58
N THR A 47 9.26 1.52 -2.46
CA THR A 47 8.19 2.51 -2.54
C THR A 47 7.28 2.40 -1.32
N LEU A 48 7.11 3.51 -0.60
CA LEU A 48 6.22 3.61 0.55
C LEU A 48 4.97 4.39 0.14
N TYR A 49 3.81 3.96 0.64
CA TYR A 49 2.53 4.60 0.37
C TYR A 49 1.85 4.94 1.69
N ARG A 50 1.24 6.11 1.76
CA ARG A 50 0.30 6.43 2.82
C ARG A 50 -1.06 5.89 2.44
N VAL A 51 -1.59 5.00 3.28
CA VAL A 51 -2.88 4.34 3.09
C VAL A 51 -3.85 4.68 4.22
N ARG A 52 -5.14 4.69 3.88
CA ARG A 52 -6.23 5.00 4.79
C ARG A 52 -7.22 3.84 4.86
N PHE A 53 -7.51 3.37 6.07
CA PHE A 53 -8.56 2.41 6.36
C PHE A 53 -9.95 3.05 6.35
N GLU A 54 -10.99 2.22 6.23
CA GLU A 54 -12.40 2.66 6.21
C GLU A 54 -12.84 3.35 7.50
N ASP A 55 -12.25 2.99 8.64
CA ASP A 55 -12.48 3.63 9.93
C ASP A 55 -11.80 5.01 10.06
N GLY A 56 -11.08 5.43 9.02
CA GLY A 56 -10.40 6.72 8.95
C GLY A 56 -8.98 6.72 9.52
N VAL A 57 -8.47 5.58 9.97
CA VAL A 57 -7.07 5.44 10.41
C VAL A 57 -6.15 5.51 9.20
N GLU A 58 -5.04 6.24 9.31
CA GLU A 58 -4.02 6.35 8.27
C GLU A 58 -2.71 5.73 8.74
N THR A 59 -2.02 5.04 7.84
CA THR A 59 -0.68 4.46 8.06
C THR A 59 0.16 4.53 6.81
N GLU A 60 1.46 4.34 6.95
CA GLU A 60 2.37 4.03 5.86
C GLU A 60 2.47 2.51 5.66
N ALA A 61 2.59 2.08 4.41
CA ALA A 61 2.71 0.69 3.99
C ALA A 61 3.61 0.59 2.75
N PHE A 62 4.44 -0.44 2.66
CA PHE A 62 5.28 -0.65 1.47
C PHE A 62 4.45 -1.20 0.30
N GLU A 63 4.93 -1.01 -0.93
CA GLU A 63 4.26 -1.53 -2.12
C GLU A 63 4.02 -3.05 -2.08
N ASP A 64 4.97 -3.81 -1.53
CA ASP A 64 4.87 -5.27 -1.36
C ASP A 64 3.77 -5.68 -0.36
N GLU A 65 3.44 -4.79 0.58
CA GLU A 65 2.35 -5.00 1.55
C GLU A 65 0.98 -4.59 1.00
N LEU A 66 0.92 -4.08 -0.24
CA LEU A 66 -0.32 -3.61 -0.87
C LEU A 66 -0.66 -4.45 -2.09
N GLU A 67 -1.65 -5.32 -1.93
CA GLU A 67 -2.22 -6.05 -3.06
C GLU A 67 -3.17 -5.11 -3.80
N LEU A 68 -2.68 -4.45 -4.86
CA LEU A 68 -3.49 -3.57 -5.69
C LEU A 68 -4.67 -4.35 -6.28
N ASP A 69 -5.88 -3.85 -6.09
CA ASP A 69 -7.08 -4.45 -6.66
C ASP A 69 -7.16 -4.03 -8.15
N LEU A 70 -6.33 -4.66 -8.98
CA LEU A 70 -6.27 -4.45 -10.44
C LEU A 70 -7.57 -4.87 -11.14
N THR A 71 -8.45 -5.58 -10.44
CA THR A 71 -9.79 -5.96 -10.87
C THR A 71 -10.67 -4.76 -11.24
N ALA A 72 -10.37 -3.55 -10.78
CA ALA A 72 -11.07 -2.33 -11.19
C ALA A 72 -10.67 -1.81 -12.59
N MET A 73 -9.60 -2.32 -13.22
CA MET A 73 -9.13 -1.85 -14.53
C MET A 73 -9.50 -2.76 -15.71
N GLU A 74 -9.87 -4.03 -15.48
CA GLU A 74 -10.24 -4.96 -16.57
C GLU A 74 -11.72 -4.84 -17.03
N GLU A 75 -12.63 -4.36 -16.18
CA GLU A 75 -14.06 -4.28 -16.50
C GLU A 75 -14.46 -3.01 -17.31
N ALA A 76 -13.49 -2.24 -17.82
CA ALA A 76 -13.77 -1.04 -18.63
C ALA A 76 -13.51 -1.22 -20.14
N ASP A 77 -12.89 -2.32 -20.58
CA ASP A 77 -12.43 -2.49 -21.98
C ASP A 77 -13.06 -3.70 -22.71
N THR A 78 -14.22 -4.21 -22.27
CA THR A 78 -14.99 -5.22 -23.02
C THR A 78 -16.41 -4.76 -23.35
N SER A 79 -16.54 -3.53 -23.86
CA SER A 79 -17.73 -3.10 -24.60
C SER A 79 -17.33 -2.17 -25.74
N ALA A 80 -16.99 -2.77 -26.88
CA ALA A 80 -16.99 -2.11 -28.19
C ALA A 80 -17.39 -3.13 -29.27
#